data_AF-B6WU82-F1
#
_entry.id   AF-B6WU82-F1
#
_cell.length_a   1.000
_cell.length_b   1.000
_cell.length_c   1.000
_cell.angle_alpha   90.00
_cell.angle_beta   90.00
_cell.angle_gamma   90.00
#
_symmetry.space_group_name_H-M   'P 1'
#
loop_
_entity.id
_entity.type
_entity.pdbx_description
1 polymer ?
#
loop_
_entity_poly.entity_id
_entity_poly.type
_entity_poly.pdbx_seq_one_letter_code
_entity_poly.pdbx_strand_id
1 'polypeptide(L)'
;MIAVTGRFRVRSVPPFPAGFIPAGSFRNERGKEQFFMKKFLCNPRYLLAAFIVSGLVLLAGLVFLSPYQGPVVAYKLALVMVAAIAGMAFDFLAFPYALPSSYLDKDWRENPEATGDDGQPDFPIATGYFRPFCAAMLRRACIIAAFVLAVALGL
;
A
#
# COMPACT_ATOMS: atom_id res chain seq x y z
N MET A 1 14.57 76.60 2.22
CA MET A 1 13.34 77.25 2.75
C MET A 1 12.18 76.43 2.21
N ILE A 2 11.31 75.73 2.94
CA ILE A 2 10.80 75.86 4.30
C ILE A 2 10.36 74.46 4.76
N ALA A 3 10.56 74.18 6.05
CA ALA A 3 10.05 73.01 6.75
C ALA A 3 8.51 73.01 6.81
N VAL A 4 7.86 71.86 6.60
CA VAL A 4 6.47 71.65 7.03
C VAL A 4 6.39 70.37 7.84
N THR A 5 6.38 70.60 9.14
CA THR A 5 6.07 69.67 10.23
C THR A 5 4.60 69.29 10.19
N GLY A 6 4.31 67.99 10.06
CA GLY A 6 2.95 67.45 10.17
C GLY A 6 2.90 66.28 11.15
N ARG A 7 2.84 66.57 12.45
CA ARG A 7 2.65 65.58 13.53
C ARG A 7 1.19 65.13 13.52
N PHE A 8 0.88 63.98 12.91
CA PHE A 8 -0.43 63.33 13.07
C PHE A 8 -0.38 62.27 14.17
N ARG A 9 -1.23 62.51 15.17
CA ARG A 9 -1.41 61.79 16.43
C ARG A 9 -2.07 60.43 16.15
N VAL A 10 -1.30 59.34 16.20
CA VAL A 10 -1.84 57.98 16.17
C VAL A 10 -2.64 57.76 17.46
N ARG A 11 -3.96 57.60 17.30
CA ARG A 11 -4.90 57.33 18.39
C ARG A 11 -4.67 55.90 18.86
N SER A 12 -4.21 55.75 20.10
CA SER A 12 -4.04 54.48 20.79
C SER A 12 -5.37 53.73 20.85
N VAL A 13 -5.43 52.59 20.17
CA VAL A 13 -6.51 51.61 20.26
C VAL A 13 -6.18 50.70 21.45
N PRO A 14 -7.13 50.40 22.36
CA PRO A 14 -6.87 49.51 23.50
C PRO A 14 -6.59 48.06 23.05
N PRO A 15 -5.89 47.26 23.88
CA PRO A 15 -5.44 45.94 23.50
C PRO A 15 -6.63 44.98 23.45
N PHE A 16 -6.92 44.43 22.26
CA PHE A 16 -7.72 43.21 22.19
C PHE A 16 -6.90 42.04 22.74
N PRO A 17 -7.51 41.13 23.51
CA PRO A 17 -6.78 40.06 24.18
C PRO A 17 -6.10 39.19 23.13
N ALA A 18 -4.79 39.02 23.29
CA ALA A 18 -3.99 38.07 22.53
C ALA A 18 -4.47 36.65 22.86
N GLY A 19 -5.52 36.21 22.16
CA GLY A 19 -5.83 34.81 21.98
C GLY A 19 -4.63 34.18 21.29
N PHE A 20 -3.81 33.50 22.09
CA PHE A 20 -2.69 32.69 21.67
C PHE A 20 -3.22 31.49 20.87
N ILE A 21 -3.59 31.70 19.60
CA ILE A 21 -3.87 30.60 18.67
C ILE A 21 -2.53 30.27 18.00
N PRO A 22 -1.91 29.11 18.28
CA PRO A 22 -0.67 28.73 17.65
C PRO A 22 -0.96 28.32 16.20
N ALA A 23 -0.90 29.28 15.27
CA ALA A 23 -1.04 29.04 13.83
C ALA A 23 -0.03 28.01 13.27
N GLY A 24 1.06 27.74 14.01
CA GLY A 24 2.05 26.70 13.70
C GLY A 24 1.62 25.27 14.03
N SER A 25 0.67 25.06 14.96
CA SER A 25 0.25 23.72 15.39
C SER A 25 -0.57 23.03 14.29
N PHE A 26 -1.58 23.71 13.73
CA PHE A 26 -2.43 23.16 12.67
C PHE A 26 -1.70 22.81 11.36
N ARG A 27 -0.60 23.50 11.03
CA ARG A 27 0.20 23.19 9.84
C ARG A 27 1.12 21.99 10.08
N ASN A 28 1.61 21.80 11.31
CA ASN A 28 2.43 20.66 11.70
C ASN A 28 1.58 19.38 11.80
N GLU A 29 0.39 19.45 12.41
CA GLU A 29 -0.55 18.32 12.50
C GLU A 29 -0.99 17.83 11.11
N ARG A 30 -1.39 18.73 10.19
CA ARG A 30 -1.73 18.34 8.81
C ARG A 30 -0.55 17.74 8.04
N GLY A 31 0.68 18.23 8.28
CA GLY A 31 1.89 17.69 7.67
C GLY A 31 2.23 16.28 8.18
N LYS A 32 2.07 16.06 9.49
CA LYS A 32 2.22 14.75 10.13
C LYS A 32 1.16 13.76 9.67
N GLU A 33 -0.11 14.16 9.61
CA GLU A 33 -1.18 13.30 9.10
C GLU A 33 -0.96 12.94 7.63
N GLN A 34 -0.57 13.90 6.78
CA GLN A 34 -0.24 13.63 5.37
C GLN A 34 0.95 12.67 5.23
N PHE A 35 2.00 12.84 6.04
CA PHE A 35 3.17 11.96 6.03
C PHE A 35 2.79 10.56 6.52
N PHE A 36 2.00 10.46 7.58
CA PHE A 36 1.52 9.19 8.12
C PHE A 36 0.58 8.48 7.14
N MET A 37 -0.33 9.21 6.48
CA MET A 37 -1.22 8.67 5.44
C MET A 37 -0.39 8.12 4.28
N LYS A 38 0.60 8.88 3.79
CA LYS A 38 1.48 8.44 2.71
C LYS A 38 2.29 7.21 3.12
N LYS A 39 2.81 7.17 4.35
CA LYS A 39 3.55 6.02 4.88
C LYS A 39 2.62 4.80 5.03
N PHE A 40 1.37 5.00 5.41
CA PHE A 40 0.35 3.95 5.48
C PHE A 40 -0.04 3.42 4.10
N LEU A 41 -0.22 4.31 3.11
CA LEU A 41 -0.54 3.98 1.72
C LEU A 41 0.65 3.35 0.97
N CYS A 42 1.89 3.74 1.28
CA CYS A 42 3.08 3.19 0.63
C CYS A 42 3.58 1.89 1.25
N ASN A 43 3.06 1.48 2.41
CA ASN A 43 3.43 0.22 3.03
C ASN A 43 2.58 -0.93 2.46
N PRO A 44 3.16 -1.84 1.66
CA PRO A 44 2.40 -2.89 0.97
C PRO A 44 1.68 -3.83 1.95
N ARG A 45 2.20 -4.02 3.17
CA ARG A 45 1.58 -4.84 4.23
C ARG A 45 0.22 -4.29 4.67
N TYR A 46 0.14 -2.98 4.95
CA TYR A 46 -1.12 -2.35 5.35
C TYR A 46 -2.10 -2.22 4.18
N LEU A 47 -1.58 -2.04 2.97
CA LEU A 47 -2.38 -2.01 1.75
C LEU A 47 -3.07 -3.36 1.49
N LEU A 48 -2.33 -4.47 1.60
CA LEU A 48 -2.89 -5.82 1.51
C LEU A 48 -3.94 -6.08 2.59
N ALA A 49 -3.65 -5.70 3.84
CA ALA A 49 -4.59 -5.84 4.94
C ALA A 49 -5.88 -5.03 4.69
N ALA A 50 -5.76 -3.79 4.21
CA ALA A 50 -6.90 -2.95 3.85
C ALA A 50 -7.73 -3.58 2.72
N PHE A 51 -7.09 -4.14 1.69
CA PHE A 51 -7.79 -4.86 0.62
C PHE A 51 -8.55 -6.08 1.14
N ILE A 52 -7.93 -6.90 2.00
CA ILE A 52 -8.58 -8.08 2.60
C ILE A 52 -9.79 -7.66 3.43
N VAL A 53 -9.65 -6.66 4.30
CA VAL A 53 -10.75 -6.13 5.12
C VAL A 53 -11.87 -5.59 4.23
N SER A 54 -11.54 -4.82 3.20
CA SER A 54 -12.54 -4.29 2.27
C SER A 54 -13.30 -5.41 1.53
N GLY A 55 -12.60 -6.47 1.11
CA GLY A 55 -13.21 -7.64 0.47
C GLY A 55 -14.15 -8.40 1.41
N LEU A 56 -13.75 -8.58 2.67
CA LEU A 56 -14.59 -9.18 3.72
C LEU A 56 -15.86 -8.35 3.98
N VAL A 57 -15.74 -7.03 4.06
CA VAL A 57 -16.89 -6.12 4.24
C VAL A 57 -17.84 -6.20 3.06
N LEU A 58 -17.33 -6.19 1.83
CA LEU A 58 -18.16 -6.34 0.63
C LEU A 58 -18.85 -7.71 0.57
N LEU A 59 -18.14 -8.79 0.92
CA LEU A 59 -18.70 -10.13 0.98
C LEU A 59 -19.80 -10.24 2.05
N ALA A 60 -19.57 -9.67 3.23
CA ALA A 60 -20.56 -9.61 4.31
C ALA A 60 -21.80 -8.80 3.88
N GLY A 61 -21.60 -7.64 3.25
CA GLY A 61 -22.68 -6.85 2.66
C GLY A 61 -23.49 -7.65 1.65
N LEU A 62 -22.84 -8.37 0.74
CA LEU A 62 -23.51 -9.20 -0.26
C LEU A 62 -24.39 -10.29 0.37
N VAL A 63 -23.88 -11.00 1.38
CA VAL A 63 -24.64 -12.04 2.10
C VAL A 63 -25.79 -11.44 2.90
N PHE A 64 -25.62 -10.24 3.45
CA PHE A 64 -26.66 -9.54 4.19
C PHE A 64 -27.81 -9.05 3.29
N LEU A 65 -27.48 -8.51 2.11
CA LEU A 65 -28.49 -8.06 1.14
C LEU A 65 -29.16 -9.23 0.38
N SER A 66 -28.44 -10.32 0.12
CA SER A 66 -28.95 -11.48 -0.61
C SER A 66 -28.48 -12.79 0.03
N PRO A 67 -29.14 -13.25 1.11
CA PRO A 67 -28.72 -14.44 1.85
C PRO A 67 -28.76 -15.71 0.99
N TYR A 68 -29.62 -15.75 -0.03
CA TYR A 68 -29.72 -16.88 -0.95
C TYR A 68 -28.47 -17.05 -1.84
N GLN A 69 -27.71 -15.98 -2.08
CA GLN A 69 -26.50 -16.04 -2.92
C GLN A 69 -25.25 -16.48 -2.15
N GLY A 70 -25.30 -16.54 -0.81
CA GLY A 70 -24.16 -16.93 0.03
C GLY A 70 -23.51 -18.25 -0.41
N PRO A 71 -24.26 -19.35 -0.58
CA PRO A 71 -23.70 -20.63 -1.01
C PRO A 71 -23.04 -20.59 -2.39
N VAL A 72 -23.62 -19.85 -3.35
CA VAL A 72 -23.10 -19.74 -4.72
C VAL A 72 -21.79 -18.95 -4.75
N VAL A 73 -21.74 -17.85 -4.00
CA VAL A 73 -20.53 -17.02 -3.90
C VAL A 73 -19.42 -17.78 -3.17
N ALA A 74 -19.75 -18.51 -2.09
CA ALA A 74 -18.80 -19.35 -1.38
C ALA A 74 -18.20 -20.43 -2.29
N TYR A 75 -19.03 -21.10 -3.09
CA TYR A 75 -18.56 -22.07 -4.08
C TYR A 75 -17.60 -21.45 -5.10
N LYS A 76 -17.95 -20.29 -5.68
CA LYS A 76 -17.09 -19.58 -6.65
C LYS A 76 -15.75 -19.17 -6.03
N LEU A 77 -15.78 -18.60 -4.82
CA LEU A 77 -14.56 -18.25 -4.10
C LEU A 77 -13.70 -19.47 -3.79
N ALA A 78 -14.30 -20.58 -3.35
CA ALA A 78 -13.57 -21.81 -3.09
C ALA A 78 -12.86 -22.32 -4.35
N LEU A 79 -13.52 -22.32 -5.50
CA LEU A 79 -12.89 -22.71 -6.76
C LEU A 79 -11.74 -21.79 -7.17
N VAL A 80 -11.91 -20.47 -7.04
CA VAL A 80 -10.85 -19.50 -7.33
C VAL A 80 -9.65 -19.68 -6.39
N MET A 81 -9.89 -19.94 -5.10
CA MET A 81 -8.83 -20.21 -4.12
C MET A 81 -8.08 -21.50 -4.43
N VAL A 82 -8.79 -22.58 -4.80
CA VAL A 82 -8.17 -23.84 -5.23
C VAL A 82 -7.33 -23.62 -6.49
N ALA A 83 -7.83 -22.85 -7.47
CA ALA A 83 -7.09 -22.49 -8.68
C ALA A 83 -5.81 -21.71 -8.38
N ALA A 84 -5.87 -20.75 -7.45
CA ALA A 84 -4.72 -19.96 -7.02
C ALA A 84 -3.66 -20.83 -6.33
N ILE A 85 -4.07 -21.74 -5.44
CA ILE A 85 -3.16 -22.68 -4.77
C ILE A 85 -2.54 -23.63 -5.80
N ALA A 86 -3.33 -24.17 -6.72
CA ALA A 86 -2.84 -25.06 -7.78
C ALA A 86 -1.86 -24.36 -8.71
N GLY A 87 -2.17 -23.13 -9.16
CA GLY A 87 -1.29 -22.32 -9.99
C GLY A 87 0.02 -21.94 -9.28
N MET A 88 -0.05 -21.63 -7.98
CA MET A 88 1.13 -21.39 -7.14
C MET A 88 1.98 -22.64 -7.00
N ALA A 89 1.37 -23.79 -6.66
CA ALA A 89 2.07 -25.06 -6.54
C ALA A 89 2.72 -25.48 -7.87
N PHE A 90 2.03 -25.27 -8.98
CA PHE A 90 2.56 -25.51 -10.31
C PHE A 90 3.78 -24.63 -10.62
N ASP A 91 3.75 -23.34 -10.28
CA ASP A 91 4.93 -22.47 -10.46
C ASP A 91 6.13 -22.94 -9.62
N PHE A 92 5.92 -23.38 -8.37
CA PHE A 92 6.97 -23.92 -7.52
C PHE A 92 7.57 -25.23 -8.07
N LEU A 93 6.73 -26.15 -8.58
CA LEU A 93 7.17 -27.44 -9.10
C LEU A 93 7.81 -27.33 -10.49
N ALA A 94 7.28 -26.48 -11.36
CA ALA A 94 7.79 -26.32 -12.71
C ALA A 94 9.17 -25.65 -12.73
N PHE A 95 9.47 -24.76 -11.77
CA PHE A 95 10.70 -23.97 -11.78
C PHE A 95 11.29 -23.73 -10.36
N PRO A 96 11.86 -24.77 -9.72
CA PRO A 96 12.44 -24.64 -8.37
C PRO A 96 13.57 -23.61 -8.28
N TYR A 97 14.34 -23.40 -9.35
CA TYR A 97 15.49 -22.50 -9.38
C TYR A 97 15.16 -21.03 -9.71
N ALA A 98 13.96 -20.73 -10.21
CA ALA A 98 13.57 -19.39 -10.63
C ALA A 98 12.82 -18.64 -9.53
N LEU A 99 13.11 -18.94 -8.26
CA LEU A 99 12.49 -18.27 -7.13
C LEU A 99 12.97 -16.81 -7.08
N PRO A 100 12.07 -15.82 -6.98
CA PRO A 100 12.39 -14.42 -6.79
C PRO A 100 13.37 -14.14 -5.66
N SER A 101 13.28 -14.89 -4.57
CA SER A 101 14.17 -14.76 -3.41
C SER A 101 15.60 -15.18 -3.72
N SER A 102 15.81 -16.03 -4.74
CA SER A 102 17.14 -16.45 -5.19
C SER A 102 17.88 -15.37 -5.98
N TYR A 103 17.18 -14.31 -6.43
CA TYR A 103 17.79 -13.18 -7.14
C TYR A 103 18.10 -12.00 -6.20
N LEU A 104 17.83 -12.13 -4.90
CA LEU A 104 18.18 -11.14 -3.90
C LEU A 104 19.63 -11.31 -3.48
N ASP A 105 20.32 -10.20 -3.22
CA ASP A 105 21.72 -10.19 -2.76
C ASP A 105 21.86 -10.71 -1.31
N LYS A 106 20.81 -10.52 -0.51
CA LYS A 106 20.70 -11.03 0.87
C LYS A 106 19.40 -11.82 1.00
N ASP A 107 19.45 -12.98 1.67
CA ASP A 107 18.23 -13.74 1.94
C ASP A 107 17.39 -13.02 2.99
N TRP A 108 16.15 -12.73 2.63
CA TRP A 108 15.19 -12.03 3.49
C TRP A 108 14.82 -12.83 4.75
N ARG A 109 15.02 -14.15 4.70
CA ARG A 109 14.73 -15.06 5.82
C ARG A 109 15.72 -14.94 6.96
N GLU A 110 16.94 -14.47 6.68
CA GLU A 110 17.98 -14.33 7.68
C GLU A 110 17.76 -13.08 8.55
N ASN A 111 17.12 -12.04 8.00
CA ASN A 111 16.88 -10.77 8.70
C ASN A 111 15.49 -10.20 8.34
N PRO A 112 14.39 -10.73 8.90
CA PRO A 112 13.02 -10.30 8.55
C PRO A 112 12.65 -8.88 9.00
N GLU A 113 13.42 -8.31 9.94
CA GLU A 113 13.29 -6.94 10.44
C GLU A 113 14.28 -5.97 9.77
N ALA A 114 15.01 -6.41 8.74
CA ALA A 114 15.90 -5.53 8.00
C ALA A 114 15.07 -4.40 7.36
N THR A 115 15.27 -3.19 7.86
CA THR A 115 14.78 -1.96 7.22
C THR A 115 15.94 -1.45 6.37
N GLY A 116 15.72 -1.32 5.06
CA GLY A 116 16.70 -0.77 4.15
C GLY A 116 17.16 0.62 4.62
N ASP A 117 18.40 0.96 4.34
CA ASP A 117 18.93 2.30 4.62
C ASP A 117 18.12 3.35 3.84
N ASP A 118 18.04 4.59 4.33
CA ASP A 118 17.14 5.63 3.81
C ASP A 118 17.27 5.81 2.27
N GLY A 119 16.30 5.29 1.52
CA GLY A 119 16.25 5.36 0.05
C GLY A 119 16.77 4.13 -0.70
N GLN A 120 17.18 3.06 -0.01
CA GLN A 120 17.52 1.76 -0.60
C GLN A 120 16.41 0.72 -0.36
N PRO A 121 16.22 -0.25 -1.27
CA PRO A 121 15.31 -1.37 -1.04
C PRO A 121 15.76 -2.21 0.18
N ASP A 122 14.80 -2.70 0.97
CA ASP A 122 15.07 -3.59 2.13
C ASP A 122 15.94 -4.80 1.74
N PHE A 123 15.70 -5.33 0.53
CA PHE A 123 16.49 -6.41 -0.05
C PHE A 123 16.83 -6.06 -1.51
N PRO A 124 18.08 -5.65 -1.80
CA PRO A 124 18.49 -5.33 -3.17
C PRO A 124 18.58 -6.59 -4.04
N ILE A 125 18.28 -6.43 -5.32
CA ILE A 125 18.42 -7.48 -6.34
C ILE A 125 19.91 -7.59 -6.70
N ALA A 126 20.41 -8.81 -6.88
CA ALA A 126 21.77 -9.06 -7.34
C ALA A 126 22.05 -8.30 -8.65
N THR A 127 23.19 -7.60 -8.70
CA THR A 127 23.56 -6.74 -9.83
C THR A 127 23.61 -7.54 -11.14
N GLY A 128 22.98 -7.02 -12.21
CA GLY A 128 22.90 -7.70 -13.52
C GLY A 128 21.73 -8.69 -13.71
N TYR A 129 21.00 -9.04 -12.64
CA TYR A 129 19.90 -10.04 -12.70
C TYR A 129 18.48 -9.45 -12.76
N PHE A 130 18.35 -8.15 -13.06
CA PHE A 130 17.03 -7.49 -13.14
C PHE A 130 16.10 -8.10 -14.20
N ARG A 131 16.61 -8.43 -15.39
CA ARG A 131 15.79 -9.01 -16.47
C ARG A 131 15.28 -10.42 -16.12
N PRO A 132 16.12 -11.37 -15.64
CA PRO A 132 15.65 -12.64 -15.12
C PRO A 132 14.65 -12.51 -13.97
N PHE A 133 14.87 -11.56 -13.06
CA PHE A 133 13.96 -11.29 -11.94
C PHE A 133 12.57 -10.85 -12.42
N CYS A 134 12.51 -9.84 -13.31
CA CYS A 134 11.24 -9.39 -13.89
C CYS A 134 10.55 -10.49 -14.69
N ALA A 135 11.31 -11.28 -15.46
CA ALA A 135 10.75 -12.40 -16.22
C ALA A 135 10.16 -13.49 -15.31
N ALA A 136 10.83 -13.82 -14.20
CA ALA A 136 10.34 -14.77 -13.21
C ALA A 136 9.06 -14.28 -12.52
N MET A 137 9.01 -12.99 -12.15
CA MET A 137 7.81 -12.37 -11.57
C MET A 137 6.64 -12.31 -12.56
N LEU A 138 6.93 -11.97 -13.83
CA LEU A 138 5.92 -11.94 -14.89
C LEU A 138 5.35 -13.35 -15.13
N ARG A 139 6.20 -14.37 -15.22
CA ARG A 139 5.78 -15.76 -15.40
C ARG A 139 4.82 -16.20 -14.29
N ARG A 140 5.18 -15.91 -13.02
CA ARG A 140 4.35 -16.20 -11.85
C ARG A 140 2.98 -15.53 -11.93
N ALA A 141 2.98 -14.23 -12.25
CA ALA A 141 1.74 -13.48 -12.41
C ALA A 141 0.87 -14.05 -13.55
N CYS A 142 1.46 -14.40 -14.68
CA CYS A 142 0.75 -14.97 -15.83
C CYS A 142 0.17 -16.36 -15.54
N ILE A 143 0.91 -17.25 -14.86
CA ILE A 143 0.40 -18.59 -14.49
C ILE A 143 -0.80 -18.43 -13.54
N ILE A 144 -0.67 -17.62 -12.49
CA ILE A 144 -1.75 -17.40 -11.53
C ILE A 144 -2.96 -16.76 -12.24
N ALA A 145 -2.74 -15.74 -13.08
CA ALA A 145 -3.80 -15.10 -13.84
C ALA A 145 -4.50 -16.07 -14.79
N ALA A 146 -3.76 -16.94 -15.49
CA ALA A 146 -4.34 -17.94 -16.38
C ALA A 146 -5.23 -18.94 -15.63
N PHE A 147 -4.79 -19.44 -14.47
CA PHE A 147 -5.58 -20.34 -13.63
C PHE A 147 -6.84 -19.66 -13.08
N VAL A 148 -6.71 -18.43 -12.57
CA VAL A 148 -7.85 -17.67 -12.04
C VAL A 148 -8.85 -17.35 -13.15
N LEU A 149 -8.39 -16.92 -14.33
CA LEU A 149 -9.25 -16.64 -15.47
C LEU A 149 -9.92 -17.89 -16.02
N ALA A 150 -9.20 -19.01 -16.13
CA ALA A 150 -9.77 -20.27 -16.60
C ALA A 150 -10.92 -20.73 -15.71
N VAL A 151 -10.77 -20.61 -14.39
CA VAL A 151 -11.84 -20.94 -13.44
C VAL A 151 -12.96 -19.90 -13.47
N ALA A 152 -12.64 -18.60 -13.53
CA ALA A 152 -13.65 -17.55 -13.57
C ALA A 152 -14.50 -17.55 -14.85
N LEU A 153 -13.92 -17.96 -16.00
CA LEU A 153 -14.62 -18.07 -17.30
C LEU A 153 -15.31 -19.42 -17.50
N GLY A 154 -14.81 -20.48 -16.85
CA GLY A 154 -15.44 -21.80 -16.87
C GLY A 154 -16.64 -21.94 -15.92
N LEU A 155 -16.98 -20.86 -15.19
CA LEU A 155 -18.03 -20.77 -14.17
C LEU A 155 -19.27 -20.00 -14.63
#